data_AF-A0A401Q6J6-F1
#
_entry.id   AF-A0A401Q6J6-F1
#
_cell.length_a   1.000
_cell.length_b   1.000
_cell.length_c   1.000
_cell.angle_alpha   90.00
_cell.angle_beta   90.00
_cell.angle_gamma   90.00
#
_symmetry.space_group_name_H-M   'P 1'
#
loop_
_entity.id
_entity.type
_entity.pdbx_description
1 polymer ?
#
loop_
_entity_poly.entity_id
_entity_poly.type
_entity_poly.pdbx_seq_one_letter_code
_entity_poly.pdbx_strand_id
1 'polypeptide(L)' 'VLEVGKKLCVPVSCIFPVKNYWLDIKCDDVMDVLILSALLQMLRYADDYFENLDD' A
#
# COMPACT_ATOMS: atom_id res chain seq x y z
N VAL A 1 2.45 3.52 -12.87
CA VAL A 1 1.35 2.83 -12.14
C VAL A 1 0.32 2.21 -13.09
N LEU A 2 -0.25 2.97 -14.04
CA LEU A 2 -1.26 2.42 -14.98
C LEU A 2 -0.79 1.19 -15.78
N GLU A 3 0.45 1.22 -16.30
CA GLU A 3 1.02 0.08 -17.02
C GLU A 3 1.25 -1.14 -16.11
N VAL A 4 1.67 -0.91 -14.86
CA VAL A 4 1.87 -1.97 -13.87
C VAL A 4 0.53 -2.61 -13.51
N GLY A 5 -0.54 -1.84 -13.33
CA GLY A 5 -1.89 -2.37 -13.10
C GLY A 5 -2.38 -3.22 -14.27
N LYS A 6 -2.13 -2.79 -15.52
CA LYS A 6 -2.42 -3.60 -16.70
C LYS A 6 -1.62 -4.91 -16.74
N LYS A 7 -0.33 -4.88 -16.38
CA LYS A 7 0.54 -6.07 -16.37
C LYS A 7 0.20 -7.07 -15.27
N LEU A 8 -0.20 -6.58 -14.10
CA LEU A 8 -0.52 -7.41 -12.93
C LEU A 8 -2.00 -7.80 -12.87
N CYS A 9 -2.84 -7.31 -13.80
CA CYS A 9 -4.29 -7.52 -13.81
C CYS A 9 -4.98 -7.10 -12.50
N VAL A 10 -4.46 -6.06 -11.83
CA VAL A 10 -5.04 -5.50 -10.61
C VAL A 10 -5.50 -4.06 -10.85
N PRO A 11 -6.57 -3.60 -10.16
CA PRO A 11 -6.97 -2.20 -10.19
C PRO A 11 -5.81 -1.29 -9.76
N VAL A 12 -5.69 -0.12 -10.40
CA VAL A 12 -4.68 0.89 -10.03
C VAL A 12 -4.83 1.34 -8.57
N SER A 13 -6.04 1.30 -8.02
CA SER A 13 -6.35 1.59 -6.62
C SER A 13 -5.69 0.61 -5.63
N CYS A 14 -5.26 -0.58 -6.09
CA CYS A 14 -4.58 -1.57 -5.28
C CYS A 14 -3.04 -1.42 -5.32
N ILE A 15 -2.51 -0.44 -6.05
CA ILE A 15 -1.07 -0.25 -6.23
C ILE A 15 -0.61 0.99 -5.49
N PHE A 16 0.19 0.77 -4.45
CA PHE A 16 0.78 1.83 -3.63
C PHE A 16 2.27 1.98 -3.97
N PRO A 17 2.69 3.08 -4.63
CA PRO A 17 4.11 3.34 -4.84
C PRO A 17 4.75 3.74 -3.51
N VAL A 18 5.78 3.01 -3.09
CA VAL A 18 6.50 3.26 -1.84
C VAL A 18 7.97 3.53 -2.16
N LYS A 19 8.53 4.60 -1.60
CA LYS A 19 9.94 4.94 -1.75
C LYS A 19 10.80 4.05 -0.86
N ASN A 20 12.04 3.78 -1.27
CA ASN A 20 13.02 3.19 -0.38
C ASN A 20 13.62 4.29 0.53
N TYR A 21 13.48 4.12 1.84
CA TYR A 21 13.90 5.10 2.86
C TYR A 21 15.34 4.91 3.37
N TRP A 22 16.14 4.02 2.78
CA TRP A 22 17.47 3.64 3.30
C TRP A 22 18.40 4.82 3.66
N LEU A 23 18.36 5.94 2.91
CA LEU A 23 19.15 7.16 3.18
C LEU A 23 18.34 8.30 3.81
N ASP A 24 17.01 8.23 3.79
CA ASP A 24 16.12 9.31 4.19
C ASP A 24 15.62 9.06 5.62
N ILE A 25 16.48 9.40 6.59
CA ILE A 25 16.24 9.20 8.03
C ILE A 25 15.44 10.37 8.63
N LYS A 26 15.30 11.48 7.88
CA LYS A 26 14.50 12.63 8.29
C LYS A 26 13.02 12.39 8.01
N CYS A 27 12.18 12.80 8.96
CA CYS A 27 10.73 12.84 8.79
C CYS A 27 10.34 13.84 7.69
N ASP A 28 9.48 13.38 6.79
CA ASP A 28 8.88 14.16 5.71
C ASP A 28 7.40 13.78 5.67
N ASP A 29 6.54 14.63 6.21
CA ASP A 29 5.12 14.35 6.38
C ASP A 29 4.42 13.92 5.08
N VAL A 30 4.83 14.47 3.94
CA VAL A 30 4.23 14.16 2.63
C VAL A 30 4.65 12.77 2.16
N MET A 31 5.88 12.36 2.43
CA MET A 31 6.34 11.01 2.11
C MET A 31 5.85 9.99 3.14
N ASP A 32 5.83 10.36 4.42
CA ASP A 32 5.47 9.49 5.53
C ASP A 32 3.98 9.14 5.47
N VAL A 33 3.10 10.07 5.06
CA VAL A 33 1.68 9.75 4.86
C VAL A 33 1.46 8.70 3.76
N LEU A 34 2.32 8.61 2.75
CA LEU A 34 2.20 7.62 1.68
C LEU A 34 2.53 6.20 2.16
N ILE A 35 3.62 6.02 2.91
CA ILE A 35 3.97 4.71 3.48
C ILE A 35 2.95 4.29 4.55
N LEU A 36 2.50 5.22 5.40
CA LEU A 36 1.48 4.94 6.40
C LEU A 36 0.15 4.56 5.74
N SER A 37 -0.23 5.21 4.63
CA SER A 37 -1.40 4.83 3.84
C SER A 37 -1.26 3.44 3.24
N ALA A 38 -0.08 3.09 2.71
CA ALA A 38 0.16 1.74 2.19
C ALA A 38 0.05 0.68 3.29
N LEU A 39 0.64 0.92 4.47
CA LEU A 39 0.55 0.02 5.62
C LEU A 39 -0.89 -0.14 6.11
N LEU A 40 -1.64 0.95 6.22
CA LEU A 40 -3.05 0.90 6.62
C LEU A 40 -3.88 0.05 5.66
N GLN A 41 -3.60 0.12 4.36
CA GLN A 41 -4.31 -0.70 3.37
C GLN A 41 -3.93 -2.18 3.48
N MET A 42 -2.65 -2.51 3.76
CA MET A 42 -2.24 -3.90 4.05
C MET A 42 -2.99 -4.46 5.28
N LEU A 43 -3.15 -3.65 6.33
CA LEU A 43 -3.88 -4.06 7.53
C LEU A 43 -5.38 -4.27 7.25
N ARG A 44 -6.01 -3.38 6.48
CA ARG A 44 -7.41 -3.55 6.06
C ARG A 44 -7.62 -4.83 5.26
N TYR A 45 -6.73 -5.12 4.30
CA TYR A 45 -6.82 -6.38 3.55
C TYR A 45 -6.63 -7.62 4.43
N ALA A 46 -5.79 -7.54 5.46
CA ALA A 46 -5.64 -8.63 6.42
C ALA A 46 -6.92 -8.81 7.25
N ASP A 47 -7.52 -7.72 7.71
CA ASP A 47 -8.78 -7.71 8.46
C ASP A 47 -9.93 -8.28 7.62
N ASP A 48 -10.13 -7.77 6.39
CA ASP A 48 -11.09 -8.28 5.42
C ASP A 48 -10.89 -9.79 5.18
N TYR A 49 -9.64 -10.26 5.10
CA TYR A 49 -9.34 -11.68 4.93
C TYR A 49 -9.79 -12.51 6.13
N PHE A 50 -9.58 -12.04 7.36
CA PHE A 50 -10.04 -12.73 8.57
C PHE A 50 -11.56 -12.74 8.69
N GLU A 51 -12.24 -11.62 8.39
CA GLU A 51 -13.71 -11.58 8.38
C GLU A 51 -14.31 -12.62 7.42
N ASN A 52 -13.71 -12.79 6.23
CA ASN A 52 -14.15 -13.80 5.26
C ASN A 52 -13.87 -15.26 5.69
N LEU A 53 -13.03 -15.51 6.69
CA LEU A 53 -12.77 -16.85 7.23
C LEU A 53 -13.76 -17.25 8.32
N ASP A 54 -14.43 -16.28 8.94
CA ASP A 54 -15.40 -16.50 10.02
C ASP A 54 -16.83 -16.80 9.49
N ASP A 55 -17.03 -16.73 8.16
CA ASP A 55 -18.24 -17.13 7.41
C ASP A 55 -18.16 -18.59 6.89
#